data_AF-A0A2T4FFS2-F1
#
_entry.id   AF-A0A2T4FFS2-F1
#
_cell.length_a   1.000
_cell.length_b   1.000
_cell.length_c   1.000
_cell.angle_alpha   90.00
_cell.angle_beta   90.00
_cell.angle_gamma   90.00
#
_symmetry.space_group_name_H-M   'P 1'
#
loop_
_entity.id
_entity.type
_entity.pdbx_description
1 polymer ?
#
loop_
_entity_poly.entity_id
_entity_poly.type
_entity_poly.pdbx_seq_one_letter_code
_entity_poly.pdbx_strand_id
1 'polypeptide(L)'
;PGSITRRTFDDACQAGGVQPRVLLELDSREAVTEAVAAQLGVGVVSSMEVSPDPRVQAIALQGDGLVNRHLLGCLERRRSLRLIQAFFELAA
;
A
#
# COMPACT_ATOMS: atom_id res chain seq x y z
N PRO A 1 8.72 10.64 -2.46
CA PRO A 1 7.35 10.57 -3.02
C PRO A 1 7.20 9.32 -3.89
N GLY A 2 6.47 8.32 -3.40
CA GLY A 2 6.29 7.05 -4.09
C GLY A 2 5.36 6.16 -3.27
N SER A 3 4.55 5.36 -3.95
CA SER A 3 3.64 4.42 -3.29
C SER A 3 4.43 3.38 -2.49
N ILE A 4 4.14 3.25 -1.20
CA ILE A 4 4.74 2.23 -0.33
C ILE A 4 4.36 0.85 -0.84
N THR A 5 3.07 0.64 -1.16
CA THR A 5 2.57 -0.63 -1.69
C THR A 5 3.30 -1.05 -2.97
N ARG A 6 3.53 -0.12 -3.91
CA ARG A 6 4.29 -0.40 -5.13
C ARG A 6 5.71 -0.85 -4.79
N ARG A 7 6.42 -0.08 -3.97
CA ARG A 7 7.79 -0.41 -3.56
C ARG A 7 7.86 -1.80 -2.93
N THR A 8 7.01 -2.07 -1.94
CA THR A 8 6.94 -3.35 -1.24
C THR A 8 6.68 -4.51 -2.22
N PHE A 9 5.75 -4.32 -3.17
CA PHE A 9 5.44 -5.34 -4.17
C PHE A 9 6.59 -5.57 -5.16
N ASP A 10 7.21 -4.50 -5.65
CA ASP A 10 8.31 -4.57 -6.62
C ASP A 10 9.55 -5.21 -5.99
N ASP A 11 9.89 -4.84 -4.75
CA ASP A 11 11.00 -5.43 -3.99
C ASP A 11 10.78 -6.94 -3.79
N ALA A 12 9.56 -7.36 -3.44
CA ALA A 12 9.20 -8.77 -3.29
C ALA A 12 9.24 -9.52 -4.63
N CYS A 13 8.76 -8.92 -5.73
CA CYS A 13 8.87 -9.50 -7.07
C CYS A 13 10.33 -9.69 -7.47
N GLN A 14 11.17 -8.68 -7.25
CA GLN A 14 12.59 -8.73 -7.57
C GLN A 14 13.29 -9.85 -6.78
N ALA A 15 13.01 -9.96 -5.47
CA ALA A 15 13.55 -11.03 -4.63
C ALA A 15 13.09 -12.43 -5.11
N GLY A 16 11.87 -12.54 -5.61
CA GLY A 16 11.31 -13.77 -6.19
C GLY A 16 11.72 -14.04 -7.65
N GLY A 17 12.53 -13.20 -8.28
CA GLY A 17 12.89 -13.32 -9.69
C GLY A 17 11.72 -13.10 -10.67
N VAL A 18 10.65 -12.44 -10.22
CA VAL A 18 9.47 -12.11 -11.02
C VAL A 18 9.63 -10.70 -11.59
N GLN A 19 9.37 -10.53 -12.88
CA GLN A 19 9.31 -9.22 -13.53
C GLN A 19 7.88 -8.92 -13.98
N PRO A 20 7.12 -8.12 -13.22
CA PRO A 20 5.77 -7.73 -13.61
C PRO A 20 5.79 -6.89 -14.90
N ARG A 21 4.87 -7.19 -15.83
CA ARG A 21 4.63 -6.32 -16.98
C ARG A 21 3.66 -5.21 -16.57
N VAL A 22 4.19 -4.01 -16.32
CA VAL A 22 3.38 -2.84 -15.94
C VAL A 22 2.69 -2.28 -17.19
N LEU A 23 1.36 -2.41 -17.26
CA LEU A 23 0.54 -1.84 -18.34
C LEU A 23 0.16 -0.38 -18.05
N LEU A 24 -0.20 -0.10 -16.79
CA LEU A 24 -0.70 1.19 -16.32
C LEU A 24 -0.13 1.51 -14.94
N GLU A 25 0.13 2.79 -14.71
CA GLU A 25 0.39 3.35 -13.38
C GLU A 25 -0.74 4.30 -13.01
N LEU A 26 -1.34 4.07 -11.86
CA LEU A 26 -2.49 4.80 -11.35
C LEU A 26 -2.19 5.22 -9.91
N ASP A 27 -2.60 6.43 -9.55
CA ASP A 27 -2.23 7.10 -8.29
C ASP A 27 -3.32 7.04 -7.21
N SER A 28 -4.47 6.43 -7.51
CA SER A 28 -5.56 6.21 -6.55
C SER A 28 -6.03 4.75 -6.53
N ARG A 29 -6.62 4.35 -5.39
CA ARG A 29 -7.15 2.98 -5.19
C ARG A 29 -8.39 2.77 -6.05
N GLU A 30 -9.20 3.81 -6.15
CA GLU A 30 -10.41 3.86 -6.94
C GLU A 30 -10.09 3.65 -8.41
N ALA A 31 -9.06 4.32 -8.94
CA ALA A 31 -8.62 4.13 -10.32
C ALA A 31 -8.10 2.71 -10.57
N VAL A 32 -7.32 2.14 -9.63
CA VAL A 32 -6.84 0.75 -9.73
C VAL A 32 -8.02 -0.22 -9.77
N THR A 33 -8.99 -0.07 -8.86
CA THR A 33 -10.18 -0.93 -8.81
C THR A 33 -11.01 -0.82 -10.10
N GLU A 34 -11.27 0.39 -10.60
CA GLU A 34 -12.01 0.58 -11.85
C GLU A 34 -11.27 0.00 -13.06
N ALA A 35 -9.95 0.12 -13.13
CA ALA A 35 -9.16 -0.47 -14.21
C ALA A 35 -9.25 -2.01 -14.22
N VAL A 36 -9.24 -2.64 -13.03
CA VAL A 36 -9.46 -4.09 -12.89
C VAL A 36 -10.90 -4.46 -13.27
N ALA A 37 -11.89 -3.70 -12.79
CA ALA A 37 -13.30 -3.92 -13.13
C ALA A 37 -13.56 -3.78 -14.64
N ALA A 38 -12.83 -2.90 -15.32
CA ALA A 38 -12.84 -2.72 -16.77
C ALA A 38 -12.02 -3.79 -17.54
N GLN A 39 -11.56 -4.85 -16.87
CA GLN A 39 -10.84 -5.97 -17.47
C GLN A 39 -9.50 -5.56 -18.13
N LEU A 40 -8.86 -4.49 -17.68
CA LEU A 40 -7.56 -4.03 -18.22
C LEU A 40 -6.38 -4.86 -17.70
N GLY A 41 -6.55 -5.58 -16.59
CA GLY A 41 -5.51 -6.44 -16.01
C GLY A 41 -5.71 -6.68 -14.51
N VAL A 42 -4.59 -6.88 -13.81
CA VAL A 42 -4.54 -7.07 -12.35
C VAL A 42 -4.00 -5.82 -11.65
N GLY A 43 -4.59 -5.49 -10.50
CA GLY A 43 -4.19 -4.37 -9.66
C GLY A 43 -3.56 -4.86 -8.35
N VAL A 44 -2.67 -4.05 -7.78
CA VAL A 44 -2.06 -4.32 -6.48
C VAL A 44 -2.42 -3.18 -5.52
N VAL A 45 -3.04 -3.53 -4.40
CA VAL A 45 -3.43 -2.59 -3.33
C VAL A 45 -3.02 -3.16 -1.98
N SER A 46 -2.93 -2.29 -0.96
CA SER A 46 -2.75 -2.76 0.42
C SER A 46 -3.99 -3.52 0.88
N SER A 47 -3.80 -4.57 1.67
CA SER A 47 -4.91 -5.36 2.23
C SER A 47 -5.86 -4.52 3.11
N MET A 48 -5.32 -3.50 3.79
CA MET A 48 -6.10 -2.54 4.57
C MET A 48 -6.95 -1.57 3.73
N GLU A 49 -6.72 -1.55 2.42
CA GLU A 49 -7.25 -0.54 1.51
C GLU A 49 -8.17 -1.15 0.45
N VAL A 50 -8.46 -2.44 0.56
CA VAL A 50 -9.40 -3.15 -0.30
C VAL A 50 -10.80 -2.59 -0.05
N SER A 51 -11.37 -1.95 -1.07
CA SER A 51 -12.78 -1.57 -1.07
C SER A 51 -13.61 -2.72 -1.63
N PRO A 52 -14.74 -3.08 -0.99
CA PRO A 52 -15.64 -4.09 -1.53
C PRO A 52 -16.28 -3.56 -2.83
N ASP A 53 -16.04 -4.25 -3.93
CA ASP A 53 -16.70 -4.01 -5.21
C ASP A 53 -17.07 -5.38 -5.83
N PRO A 54 -18.33 -5.60 -6.23
CA PRO A 54 -18.80 -6.91 -6.70
C PRO A 54 -18.22 -7.34 -8.06
N ARG A 55 -17.58 -6.43 -8.81
CA ARG A 55 -16.96 -6.70 -10.12
C ARG A 55 -15.54 -7.24 -9.99
N VAL A 56 -14.93 -7.14 -8.80
CA VAL A 56 -13.53 -7.51 -8.56
C VAL A 56 -13.43 -8.46 -7.38
N GLN A 57 -12.44 -9.35 -7.42
CA GLN A 57 -12.13 -10.25 -6.31
C GLN A 57 -10.73 -9.91 -5.80
N ALA A 58 -10.63 -9.53 -4.53
CA ALA A 58 -9.33 -9.39 -3.87
C ALA A 58 -8.76 -10.78 -3.55
N ILE A 59 -7.50 -10.99 -3.92
CA ILE A 59 -6.75 -12.21 -3.63
C ILE A 59 -5.58 -11.83 -2.73
N ALA A 60 -5.49 -12.47 -1.56
CA ALA A 60 -4.39 -12.25 -0.64
C ALA A 60 -3.09 -12.80 -1.24
N LEU A 61 -2.09 -11.94 -1.39
CA LEU A 61 -0.75 -12.35 -1.80
C LEU A 61 0.04 -12.77 -0.56
N GLN A 62 0.75 -13.90 -0.67
CA GLN A 62 1.66 -14.41 0.36
C GLN A 62 3.08 -14.41 -0.19
N GLY A 63 4.03 -13.98 0.63
CA GLY A 63 5.43 -13.90 0.24
C GLY A 63 6.24 -13.07 1.24
N ASP A 64 7.53 -13.37 1.31
CA ASP A 64 8.45 -12.63 2.16
C ASP A 64 8.54 -11.18 1.71
N GLY A 65 8.53 -10.26 2.67
CA GLY A 65 8.63 -8.82 2.39
C GLY A 65 7.34 -8.15 1.95
N LEU A 66 6.23 -8.88 1.71
CA LEU A 66 4.91 -8.29 1.40
C LEU A 66 4.21 -7.71 2.64
N VAL A 67 4.92 -6.85 3.37
CA VAL A 67 4.45 -6.21 4.60
C VAL A 67 4.69 -4.71 4.53
N ASN A 68 3.60 -3.94 4.51
CA ASN A 68 3.67 -2.48 4.62
C ASN A 68 3.83 -2.08 6.09
N ARG A 69 4.88 -1.32 6.41
CA ARG A 69 5.08 -0.72 7.74
C ARG A 69 4.62 0.72 7.74
N HIS A 70 3.64 1.02 8.59
CA HIS A 70 3.21 2.38 8.87
C HIS A 70 4.01 2.92 10.04
N LEU A 71 4.48 4.16 9.92
CA LEU A 71 5.35 4.81 10.90
C LEU A 71 4.77 6.16 11.27
N LEU A 72 4.84 6.50 12.56
CA LEU A 72 4.59 7.84 13.05
C LEU A 72 5.92 8.56 13.25
N GLY A 73 6.03 9.73 12.63
CA GLY A 73 7.23 10.57 12.71
C GLY A 73 6.89 11.98 13.17
N CYS A 74 7.76 12.54 14.02
CA CYS A 74 7.74 13.96 14.35
C CYS A 74 9.16 14.52 14.38
N LEU A 75 9.30 15.85 14.28
CA LEU A 75 10.60 16.50 14.47
C LEU A 75 11.01 16.36 15.94
N GLU A 76 12.25 15.96 16.21
CA GLU A 76 12.75 15.68 17.57
C GLU A 76 12.45 16.82 18.55
N ARG A 77 12.75 18.07 18.16
CA ARG A 77 12.48 19.26 18.98
C ARG A 77 11.01 19.48 19.34
N ARG A 78 10.08 18.83 18.64
CA ARG A 78 8.63 18.93 18.84
C ARG A 78 8.08 17.72 19.61
N ARG A 79 8.87 16.68 19.86
CA ARG A 79 8.44 15.45 20.54
C ARG A 79 7.87 15.70 21.94
N SER A 80 8.33 16.75 22.63
CA SER A 80 7.86 17.13 23.97
C SER A 80 6.57 17.95 23.99
N LEU A 81 6.04 18.36 22.82
CA LEU A 81 4.77 19.09 22.78
C LEU A 81 3.63 18.16 23.19
N ARG A 82 2.83 18.58 24.17
CA ARG A 82 1.70 17.81 24.71
C ARG A 82 0.79 17.20 23.64
N LEU A 83 0.51 17.97 22.58
CA LEU A 83 -0.34 17.50 21.48
C LEU A 83 0.30 16.33 20.71
N ILE A 84 1.61 16.38 20.47
CA ILE A 84 2.33 15.31 19.78
C ILE A 84 2.42 14.08 20.67
N GLN A 85 2.72 14.25 21.96
CA GLN A 85 2.73 13.14 22.92
C GLN A 85 1.37 12.45 22.99
N ALA A 86 0.29 13.21 23.15
CA ALA A 86 -1.07 12.68 23.19
C ALA A 86 -1.43 11.90 21.91
N PHE A 87 -1.02 12.38 20.73
CA PHE A 87 -1.25 11.66 19.48
C PHE A 87 -0.46 10.35 19.41
N PHE A 88 0.81 10.35 19.84
CA PHE A 88 1.63 9.14 19.88
C PHE A 88 1.09 8.12 20.89
N GLU A 89 0.57 8.58 22.04
CA GLU A 89 -0.07 7.73 23.04
C GLU A 89 -1.36 7.08 22.52
N LEU A 90 -2.17 7.80 21.74
CA LEU A 90 -3.38 7.25 21.14
C LEU A 90 -3.10 6.16 20.10
N ALA A 91 -1.94 6.23 19.45
CA ALA A 91 -1.55 5.33 18.38
C ALA A 91 -0.69 4.14 18.84
N ALA A 92 -0.35 4.07 20.14
CA ALA A 92 0.38 2.97 20.77
C ALA A 92 -0.54 1.80 21.11
#